data_AF-A0A2E7SQG9-F1
#
_entry.id   AF-A0A2E7SQG9-F1
#
_cell.length_a   1.000
_cell.length_b   1.000
_cell.length_c   1.000
_cell.angle_alpha   90.00
_cell.angle_beta   90.00
_cell.angle_gamma   90.00
#
_symmetry.space_group_name_H-M   'P 1'
#
loop_
_entity.id
_entity.type
_entity.pdbx_description
1 polymer ?
#
loop_
_entity_poly.entity_id
_entity_poly.type
_entity_poly.pdbx_seq_one_letter_code
_entity_poly.pdbx_strand_id
1 'polypeptide(L)' 'MSEKKQKSVDALLENSSLYQRYLAERDEILRHKWLESEKEGHDIGLERALVDWVLNHRSRWRKKHPH' A
#
# COMPACT_ATOMS: atom_id res chain seq x y z
N MET A 1 24.54 15.37 15.24
CA MET A 1 24.51 15.79 13.80
C MET A 1 23.80 14.77 12.89
N SER A 2 23.65 13.50 13.28
CA SER A 2 23.04 12.45 12.44
C SER A 2 21.51 12.48 12.38
N GLU A 3 20.80 12.87 13.45
CA GLU A 3 19.32 12.88 13.48
C GLU A 3 18.66 13.92 12.57
N LYS A 4 19.29 15.10 12.36
CA LYS A 4 18.78 16.12 11.44
C LYS A 4 18.85 15.68 9.98
N LYS A 5 19.86 14.87 9.63
CA LYS A 5 20.03 14.32 8.27
C LYS A 5 18.99 13.24 7.98
N GLN A 6 18.69 12.38 8.95
CA GLN A 6 17.67 11.34 8.83
C GLN A 6 16.27 11.93 8.57
N LYS A 7 15.84 12.91 9.39
CA LYS A 7 14.55 13.60 9.20
C LYS A 7 14.43 14.30 7.84
N SER A 8 15.53 14.82 7.30
CA SER A 8 15.54 15.46 5.97
C SER A 8 15.39 14.47 4.82
N VAL A 9 15.94 13.25 4.97
CA VAL A 9 15.82 12.19 3.95
C VAL A 9 14.42 11.59 3.97
N ASP A 10 13.86 11.34 5.16
CA ASP A 10 12.48 10.88 5.30
C ASP A 10 11.49 11.91 4.71
N ALA A 11 11.66 13.20 5.00
CA ALA A 11 10.82 14.26 4.42
C ALA A 11 10.97 14.42 2.89
N LEU A 12 12.16 14.14 2.34
CA LEU A 12 12.39 14.13 0.89
C LEU A 12 11.73 12.91 0.23
N LEU A 13 11.79 11.76 0.91
CA LEU A 13 11.15 10.53 0.47
C LEU A 13 9.62 10.68 0.54
N GLU A 14 9.08 11.27 1.60
CA GLU A 14 7.66 11.61 1.78
C GLU A 14 7.11 12.47 0.63
N ASN A 15 7.91 13.43 0.14
CA ASN A 15 7.57 14.27 -1.02
C ASN A 15 7.89 13.61 -2.38
N SER A 16 8.50 12.44 -2.38
CA SER A 16 8.80 11.72 -3.62
C SER A 16 7.55 11.04 -4.17
N SER A 17 7.37 11.09 -5.49
CA SER A 17 6.31 10.36 -6.18
C SER A 17 6.37 8.85 -5.92
N LEU A 18 7.54 8.31 -5.52
CA LEU A 18 7.70 6.88 -5.20
C LEU A 18 7.04 6.51 -3.86
N TYR A 19 7.24 7.32 -2.82
CA TYR A 19 6.64 7.04 -1.52
C TYR A 19 5.13 7.26 -1.53
N GLN A 20 4.65 8.31 -2.21
CA GLN A 20 3.22 8.52 -2.41
C GLN A 20 2.56 7.34 -3.13
N ARG A 21 3.24 6.76 -4.14
CA ARG A 21 2.80 5.51 -4.79
C ARG A 21 2.77 4.33 -3.84
N TYR A 22 3.78 4.18 -3.00
CA TYR A 22 3.82 3.12 -2.00
C TYR A 22 2.66 3.25 -0.99
N LEU A 23 2.39 4.46 -0.50
CA LEU A 23 1.26 4.71 0.40
C LEU A 23 -0.08 4.36 -0.27
N ALA A 24 -0.29 4.78 -1.52
CA ALA A 24 -1.49 4.45 -2.27
C ALA A 24 -1.64 2.93 -2.49
N GLU A 25 -0.55 2.23 -2.81
CA GLU A 25 -0.56 0.76 -2.98
C GLU A 25 -0.90 0.07 -1.66
N ARG A 26 -0.36 0.56 -0.53
CA ARG A 26 -0.65 0.05 0.82
C ARG A 26 -2.11 0.28 1.22
N ASP A 27 -2.64 1.47 0.98
CA ASP A 27 -4.02 1.80 1.34
C ASP A 27 -5.02 0.97 0.53
N GLU A 28 -4.71 0.67 -0.74
CA GLU A 28 -5.51 -0.24 -1.55
C GLU A 28 -5.50 -1.67 -0.98
N ILE A 29 -4.36 -2.18 -0.53
CA ILE A 29 -4.26 -3.51 0.09
C ILE A 29 -5.13 -3.57 1.36
N LEU A 30 -5.08 -2.53 2.19
CA LEU A 30 -5.88 -2.45 3.41
C LEU A 30 -7.38 -2.40 3.09
N ARG A 31 -7.77 -1.67 2.03
CA ARG A 31 -9.15 -1.63 1.56
C ARG A 31 -9.61 -2.99 1.04
N HIS A 32 -8.79 -3.69 0.26
CA HIS A 32 -9.08 -5.03 -0.22
C HIS A 32 -9.24 -6.03 0.94
N LYS A 33 -8.34 -5.99 1.94
CA LYS A 33 -8.48 -6.78 3.17
C LYS A 33 -9.82 -6.54 3.84
N TRP A 34 -10.21 -5.28 4.05
CA TRP A 34 -11.48 -4.96 4.70
C TRP A 34 -12.67 -5.52 3.92
N LEU A 35 -12.72 -5.32 2.60
CA LEU A 35 -13.81 -5.82 1.75
C LEU A 35 -13.95 -7.34 1.79
N GLU A 36 -12.84 -8.09 1.71
CA GLU A 36 -12.90 -9.55 1.78
C GLU A 36 -13.23 -10.05 3.20
N SER A 37 -12.77 -9.35 4.25
CA SER A 37 -13.17 -9.67 5.62
C SER A 37 -14.67 -9.46 5.85
N GLU A 38 -15.26 -8.38 5.32
CA GLU A 38 -16.72 -8.15 5.38
C GLU A 38 -17.50 -9.26 4.66
N LYS A 39 -16.97 -9.73 3.53
CA LYS A 39 -17.60 -10.78 2.72
C LYS A 39 -17.53 -12.17 3.36
N GLU A 40 -16.43 -12.50 4.03
CA GLU A 40 -16.26 -13.78 4.73
C GLU A 40 -16.89 -13.76 6.14
N GLY A 41 -17.28 -12.57 6.63
CA GLY A 41 -17.85 -12.39 7.97
C GLY A 41 -16.85 -12.53 9.11
N HIS A 42 -15.55 -12.56 8.81
CA HIS A 42 -14.46 -12.58 9.78
C HIS A 42 -13.19 -11.96 9.19
N ASP A 43 -12.23 -11.58 10.03
CA ASP A 43 -10.96 -11.07 9.51
C ASP A 43 -10.19 -12.18 8.77
N ILE A 44 -9.89 -11.96 7.49
CA ILE A 44 -9.09 -12.88 6.67
C ILE A 44 -7.59 -12.78 6.94
N GLY A 45 -7.14 -11.72 7.63
CA GLY A 45 -5.74 -11.46 7.94
C GLY A 45 -4.98 -10.76 6.81
N LEU A 46 -3.88 -10.08 7.17
CA LEU A 46 -3.11 -9.25 6.24
C LEU A 46 -2.37 -10.08 5.19
N GLU A 47 -1.78 -11.22 5.57
CA GLU A 47 -1.02 -12.05 4.63
C GLU A 47 -1.90 -12.63 3.53
N ARG A 48 -3.08 -13.16 3.88
CA ARG A 48 -4.04 -13.69 2.91
C ARG A 48 -4.52 -12.61 1.95
N ALA A 49 -4.89 -11.44 2.48
CA ALA A 49 -5.29 -10.29 1.67
C ALA A 49 -4.17 -9.80 0.74
N LEU A 50 -2.92 -9.75 1.23
CA LEU A 50 -1.77 -9.33 0.45
C LEU A 50 -1.48 -10.28 -0.71
N VAL A 51 -1.49 -11.59 -0.44
CA VAL A 51 -1.25 -12.61 -1.48
C VAL A 51 -2.34 -12.55 -2.55
N ASP A 52 -3.61 -12.49 -2.16
CA ASP A 52 -4.71 -12.35 -3.12
C ASP A 52 -4.59 -11.06 -3.95
N TRP A 53 -4.35 -9.93 -3.28
CA TRP A 53 -4.23 -8.64 -3.93
C TRP A 53 -3.09 -8.60 -4.95
N VAL A 54 -1.92 -9.14 -4.60
CA VAL A 54 -0.75 -9.19 -5.50
C VAL A 54 -1.03 -10.03 -6.74
N LEU A 55 -1.72 -11.16 -6.58
CA LEU A 55 -2.03 -12.08 -7.68
C LEU A 55 -3.14 -11.55 -8.59
N ASN A 56 -4.21 -11.00 -8.01
CA ASN A 56 -5.47 -10.76 -8.72
C ASN A 56 -5.76 -9.28 -9.01
N HIS A 57 -5.23 -8.35 -8.20
CA HIS A 57 -5.65 -6.95 -8.21
C HIS A 57 -4.56 -5.98 -8.66
N ARG A 58 -3.32 -6.20 -8.22
CA ARG A 58 -2.18 -5.29 -8.39
C ARG A 58 -1.92 -4.86 -9.83
N SER A 59 -1.98 -5.80 -10.77
CA SER A 59 -1.71 -5.52 -12.19
C SER A 59 -2.73 -4.53 -12.79
N ARG A 60 -4.01 -4.67 -12.43
CA ARG A 60 -5.09 -3.78 -12.86
C ARG A 60 -5.01 -2.44 -12.15
N TRP A 61 -4.70 -2.44 -10.85
CA TRP A 61 -4.57 -1.23 -10.05
C TRP A 61 -3.46 -0.32 -10.60
N ARG A 62 -2.29 -0.87 -10.93
CA ARG A 62 -1.18 -0.11 -11.53
C ARG A 62 -1.50 0.50 -12.89
N LYS A 63 -2.29 -0.21 -13.72
CA LYS A 63 -2.75 0.32 -15.01
C LYS A 63 -3.71 1.50 -14.86
N LYS A 64 -4.52 1.52 -13.79
CA LYS A 64 -5.45 2.62 -13.47
C LYS A 64 -4.78 3.81 -12.79
N HIS A 65 -3.61 3.62 -12.19
CA HIS A 65 -2.81 4.66 -11.56
C HIS A 65 -1.46 4.82 -12.29
N PRO A 66 -1.47 5.19 -13.59
CA PRO A 66 -0.26 5.49 -14.34
C PRO A 66 0.41 6.77 -13.83
N HIS A 67 1.67 6.93 -14.17
CA HIS A 67 2.57 7.99 -13.71
C HIS A 67 2.32 9.32 -14.41
#